data_AF-A0A3M2EH11-F1
#
_entry.id   AF-A0A3M2EH11-F1
#
_cell.length_a   1.000
_cell.length_b   1.000
_cell.length_c   1.000
_cell.angle_alpha   90.00
_cell.angle_beta   90.00
_cell.angle_gamma   90.00
#
_symmetry.space_group_name_H-M   'P 1'
#
loop_
_entity.id
_entity.type
_entity.pdbx_description
1 polymer ?
#
loop_
_entity_poly.entity_id
_entity_poly.type
_entity_poly.pdbx_seq_one_letter_code
_entity_poly.pdbx_strand_id
1 'polypeptide(L)'
;MQGGRPKMRLLALAGSTRDGSLNAALLAVILDELAGDGFDIDRVDYALFEDTPQYSARREATDGVPPAMRALARRITDATAQVWVTPEYNHGIPGSMKNGIDWLSRISPGLMALKPTLIAGASAAPYGAWRAMRALRPALELMGALTLPYMISVGGVRGEADIRARFADPEARAKIDAALAALRHQARLARPQPGG
;
A
#
# COMPACT_ATOMS: atom_id res chain seq x y z
N MET A 1 -23.18 28.55 -2.06
CA MET A 1 -23.18 27.14 -1.66
C MET A 1 -21.85 26.53 -2.07
N GLN A 2 -20.90 26.35 -1.13
CA GLN A 2 -19.62 25.69 -1.45
C GLN A 2 -19.87 24.18 -1.49
N GLY A 3 -20.04 23.62 -2.70
CA GLY A 3 -19.97 22.18 -2.89
C GLY A 3 -18.55 21.71 -2.51
N GLY A 4 -18.41 21.08 -1.35
CA GLY A 4 -17.12 20.57 -0.90
C GLY A 4 -16.53 19.62 -1.93
N ARG A 5 -15.28 19.84 -2.33
CA ARG A 5 -14.58 18.96 -3.28
C ARG A 5 -14.60 17.52 -2.75
N PRO A 6 -14.86 16.49 -3.58
CA PRO A 6 -14.84 15.10 -3.13
C PRO A 6 -13.48 14.76 -2.51
N LYS A 7 -13.49 14.15 -1.32
CA LYS A 7 -12.28 13.75 -0.59
C LYS A 7 -11.55 12.65 -1.35
N MET A 8 -10.22 12.74 -1.42
CA MET A 8 -9.39 11.64 -1.98
C MET A 8 -9.27 10.55 -0.94
N ARG A 9 -9.77 9.35 -1.20
CA ARG A 9 -9.61 8.24 -0.26
C ARG A 9 -8.27 7.54 -0.50
N LEU A 10 -7.42 7.46 0.53
CA LEU A 10 -6.12 6.79 0.47
C LEU A 10 -6.20 5.46 1.23
N LEU A 11 -6.16 4.34 0.51
CA LEU A 11 -6.02 3.03 1.14
C LEU A 11 -4.57 2.83 1.58
N ALA A 12 -4.34 2.49 2.84
CA ALA A 12 -3.00 2.40 3.40
C ALA A 12 -2.82 1.08 4.17
N LEU A 13 -1.78 0.30 3.86
CA LEU A 13 -1.52 -0.96 4.56
C LEU A 13 -0.02 -1.22 4.76
N ALA A 14 0.32 -1.87 5.88
CA ALA A 14 1.67 -2.29 6.20
C ALA A 14 1.71 -3.80 6.44
N GLY A 15 2.61 -4.50 5.74
CA GLY A 15 2.66 -5.96 5.64
C GLY A 15 3.15 -6.72 6.86
N SER A 16 2.75 -6.33 8.08
CA SER A 16 3.17 -7.02 9.31
C SER A 16 2.26 -6.71 10.49
N THR A 17 1.88 -7.74 11.24
CA THR A 17 1.10 -7.68 12.50
C THR A 17 1.98 -7.65 13.75
N ARG A 18 3.31 -7.79 13.62
CA ARG A 18 4.21 -7.88 14.78
C ARG A 18 4.25 -6.56 15.54
N ASP A 19 4.35 -6.65 16.86
CA ASP A 19 4.68 -5.50 17.70
C ASP A 19 6.03 -4.90 17.28
N GLY A 20 6.10 -3.56 17.26
CA GLY A 20 7.28 -2.84 16.79
C GLY A 20 7.57 -3.03 15.30
N SER A 21 6.55 -3.31 14.47
CA SER A 21 6.69 -3.40 13.01
C SER A 21 7.31 -2.13 12.42
N LEU A 22 8.51 -2.26 11.83
CA LEU A 22 9.19 -1.17 11.11
C LEU A 22 8.35 -0.67 9.93
N ASN A 23 7.56 -1.55 9.32
CA ASN A 23 6.72 -1.22 8.16
C ASN A 23 5.45 -0.48 8.60
N ALA A 24 4.90 -0.80 9.79
CA ALA A 24 3.83 -0.01 10.38
C ALA A 24 4.34 1.39 10.78
N ALA A 25 5.53 1.48 11.39
CA ALA A 25 6.17 2.76 11.70
C ALA A 25 6.47 3.58 10.43
N LEU A 26 6.98 2.96 9.37
CA LEU A 26 7.19 3.64 8.09
C LEU A 26 5.88 4.13 7.48
N LEU A 27 4.82 3.32 7.53
CA LEU A 27 3.51 3.76 7.06
C LEU A 27 3.01 4.97 7.87
N ALA A 28 3.18 4.97 9.20
CA ALA A 28 2.82 6.11 10.04
C ALA A 28 3.56 7.38 9.62
N VAL A 29 4.89 7.32 9.44
CA VAL A 29 5.70 8.46 8.99
C VAL A 29 5.28 8.96 7.61
N ILE A 30 5.00 8.06 6.65
CA ILE A 30 4.48 8.45 5.32
C ILE A 30 3.14 9.17 5.45
N LEU A 31 2.24 8.68 6.30
CA LEU A 31 0.93 9.29 6.49
C LEU A 31 1.02 10.66 7.19
N ASP A 32 2.00 10.86 8.07
CA ASP A 32 2.28 12.17 8.67
C ASP A 32 2.76 13.17 7.60
N GLU A 33 3.63 12.76 6.67
CA GLU A 33 4.07 13.63 5.56
C GLU A 33 2.92 13.95 4.58
N LEU A 34 1.88 13.13 4.53
CA LEU A 34 0.67 13.35 3.72
C LEU A 34 -0.44 14.08 4.50
N ALA A 35 -0.20 14.42 5.77
CA ALA A 35 -1.17 15.16 6.56
C ALA A 35 -1.42 16.54 5.93
N GLY A 36 -2.69 16.94 5.84
CA GLY A 36 -3.09 18.21 5.22
C GLY A 36 -3.24 18.19 3.70
N ASP A 37 -2.88 17.09 3.00
CA ASP A 37 -3.05 16.98 1.55
C ASP A 37 -4.50 16.72 1.10
N GLY A 38 -5.45 16.66 2.04
CA GLY A 38 -6.87 16.41 1.78
C GLY A 38 -7.19 14.95 1.44
N PHE A 39 -6.36 14.02 1.91
CA PHE A 39 -6.66 12.59 1.89
C PHE A 39 -7.56 12.22 3.08
N ASP A 40 -8.53 11.35 2.82
CA ASP A 40 -9.26 10.57 3.81
C ASP A 40 -8.58 9.20 3.93
N ILE A 41 -7.97 8.92 5.08
CA ILE A 41 -7.09 7.76 5.24
C ILE A 41 -7.90 6.52 5.64
N ASP A 42 -7.87 5.51 4.78
CA ASP A 42 -8.46 4.20 5.03
C ASP A 42 -7.35 3.17 5.35
N ARG A 43 -7.05 2.97 6.64
CA ARG A 43 -6.02 2.02 7.08
C ARG A 43 -6.55 0.59 7.08
N VAL A 44 -5.84 -0.31 6.40
CA VAL A 44 -6.12 -1.75 6.38
C VAL A 44 -5.27 -2.44 7.45
N ASP A 45 -5.93 -3.10 8.40
CA ASP A 45 -5.26 -4.02 9.32
C ASP A 45 -4.74 -5.23 8.54
N TYR A 46 -3.46 -5.54 8.72
CA TYR A 46 -2.81 -6.63 8.01
C TYR A 46 -3.17 -8.02 8.55
N ALA A 47 -3.69 -8.11 9.79
CA ALA A 47 -4.21 -9.36 10.34
C ALA A 47 -5.26 -10.00 9.40
N LEU A 48 -6.04 -9.18 8.70
CA LEU A 48 -6.97 -9.63 7.67
C LEU A 48 -6.32 -10.48 6.57
N PHE A 49 -5.06 -10.25 6.21
CA PHE A 49 -4.33 -11.09 5.24
C PHE A 49 -3.80 -12.37 5.87
N GLU A 50 -3.40 -12.33 7.13
CA GLU A 50 -2.88 -13.49 7.88
C GLU A 50 -4.00 -14.48 8.23
N ASP A 51 -5.18 -13.97 8.59
CA ASP A 51 -6.36 -14.75 8.93
C ASP A 51 -7.09 -15.31 7.69
N THR A 52 -6.75 -14.80 6.50
CA THR A 52 -7.34 -15.27 5.26
C THR A 52 -6.79 -16.65 4.89
N PRO A 53 -7.67 -17.65 4.61
CA PRO A 53 -7.21 -18.99 4.26
C PRO A 53 -6.31 -18.97 3.03
N GLN A 54 -5.41 -19.94 2.91
CA GLN A 54 -4.58 -20.08 1.71
C GLN A 54 -5.45 -20.28 0.46
N TYR A 55 -5.19 -19.50 -0.58
CA TYR A 55 -5.88 -19.60 -1.84
C TYR A 55 -5.62 -20.97 -2.48
N SER A 56 -6.69 -21.56 -3.01
CA SER A 56 -6.62 -22.64 -3.98
C SER A 56 -7.90 -22.62 -4.81
N ALA A 57 -7.81 -23.03 -6.08
CA ALA A 57 -8.99 -23.14 -6.95
C ALA A 57 -10.08 -24.05 -6.35
N ARG A 58 -9.68 -25.07 -5.58
CA ARG A 58 -10.61 -25.92 -4.83
C ARG A 58 -11.41 -25.12 -3.80
N ARG A 59 -10.75 -24.33 -2.95
CA ARG A 59 -11.43 -23.52 -1.92
C ARG A 59 -12.31 -22.45 -2.55
N GLU A 60 -11.84 -21.82 -3.63
CA GLU A 60 -12.68 -20.88 -4.38
C GLU A 60 -13.98 -21.55 -4.86
N ALA A 61 -13.89 -22.77 -5.40
CA ALA A 61 -15.06 -23.50 -5.88
C ALA A 61 -15.99 -23.97 -4.75
N THR A 62 -15.45 -24.35 -3.58
CA THR A 62 -16.26 -24.89 -2.47
C THR A 62 -16.82 -23.80 -1.55
N ASP A 63 -15.99 -22.82 -1.19
CA ASP A 63 -16.27 -21.86 -0.12
C ASP A 63 -16.52 -20.46 -0.68
N GLY A 64 -16.19 -20.23 -1.94
CA GLY A 64 -16.17 -18.91 -2.57
C GLY A 64 -15.03 -18.03 -2.06
N VAL A 65 -15.03 -16.77 -2.49
CA VAL A 65 -14.07 -15.77 -1.99
C VAL A 65 -14.34 -15.50 -0.49
N PRO A 66 -13.33 -15.32 0.37
CA PRO A 66 -13.55 -14.94 1.77
C PRO A 66 -14.31 -13.61 1.91
N PRO A 67 -15.27 -13.47 2.85
CA PRO A 67 -16.00 -12.22 3.07
C PRO A 67 -15.11 -11.00 3.36
N ALA A 68 -14.01 -11.21 4.09
CA ALA A 68 -13.02 -10.18 4.37
C ALA A 68 -12.35 -9.64 3.11
N MET A 69 -12.02 -10.51 2.14
CA MET A 69 -11.45 -10.11 0.85
C MET A 69 -12.46 -9.33 0.00
N ARG A 70 -13.75 -9.71 0.02
CA ARG A 70 -14.81 -8.91 -0.61
C ARG A 70 -14.97 -7.53 0.01
N ALA A 71 -14.87 -7.43 1.34
CA ALA A 71 -14.92 -6.15 2.04
C ALA A 71 -13.72 -5.26 1.68
N LEU A 72 -12.52 -5.84 1.64
CA LEU A 72 -11.32 -5.14 1.19
C LEU A 72 -11.42 -4.69 -0.27
N ALA A 73 -11.96 -5.53 -1.16
CA ALA A 73 -12.16 -5.15 -2.56
C ALA A 73 -13.07 -3.93 -2.73
N ARG A 74 -14.13 -3.80 -1.93
CA ARG A 74 -14.97 -2.58 -1.90
C ARG A 74 -14.15 -1.36 -1.48
N ARG A 75 -13.36 -1.47 -0.41
CA ARG A 75 -12.47 -0.40 0.06
C ARG A 75 -11.43 0.01 -0.99
N ILE A 76 -10.83 -0.97 -1.69
CA ILE A 76 -9.93 -0.72 -2.82
C ILE A 76 -10.67 -0.02 -3.96
N THR A 77 -11.90 -0.42 -4.25
CA THR A 77 -12.72 0.19 -5.32
C THR A 77 -13.01 1.65 -5.02
N ASP A 78 -13.36 1.96 -3.77
CA ASP A 78 -13.63 3.32 -3.29
C ASP A 78 -12.37 4.20 -3.17
N ALA A 79 -11.19 3.59 -3.17
CA ALA A 79 -9.93 4.31 -3.02
C ALA A 79 -9.57 5.10 -4.28
N THR A 80 -9.10 6.34 -4.09
CA THR A 80 -8.52 7.17 -5.15
C THR A 80 -7.05 6.85 -5.37
N ALA A 81 -6.34 6.45 -4.31
CA ALA A 81 -4.93 6.10 -4.34
C ALA A 81 -4.59 5.08 -3.25
N GLN A 82 -3.39 4.50 -3.30
CA GLN A 82 -2.96 3.44 -2.38
C GLN A 82 -1.51 3.64 -1.90
N VAL A 83 -1.24 3.23 -0.65
CA VAL A 83 0.11 3.03 -0.11
C VAL A 83 0.24 1.61 0.41
N TRP A 84 1.20 0.87 -0.15
CA TRP A 84 1.51 -0.50 0.24
C TRP A 84 2.92 -0.55 0.82
N VAL A 85 3.04 -0.80 2.12
CA VAL A 85 4.32 -0.95 2.80
C VAL A 85 4.58 -2.43 3.05
N THR A 86 5.68 -2.98 2.54
CA THR A 86 5.98 -4.42 2.65
C THR A 86 7.34 -4.67 3.32
N PRO A 87 7.42 -5.59 4.29
CA PRO A 87 8.71 -6.18 4.64
C PRO A 87 9.21 -7.10 3.52
N GLU A 88 10.44 -7.61 3.68
CA GLU A 88 11.01 -8.64 2.81
C GLU A 88 11.21 -9.94 3.58
N TYR A 89 10.55 -11.00 3.14
CA TYR A 89 10.71 -12.35 3.65
C TYR A 89 11.37 -13.21 2.57
N ASN A 90 12.60 -13.67 2.84
CA ASN A 90 13.36 -14.54 1.92
C ASN A 90 13.41 -14.02 0.48
N HIS A 91 13.77 -12.73 0.30
CA HIS A 91 13.81 -12.04 -0.99
C HIS A 91 12.47 -11.90 -1.73
N GLY A 92 11.36 -12.17 -1.07
CA GLY A 92 10.00 -11.99 -1.58
C GLY A 92 9.13 -11.14 -0.65
N ILE A 93 7.90 -10.90 -1.11
CA ILE A 93 6.84 -10.36 -0.27
C ILE A 93 6.37 -11.41 0.75
N PRO A 94 5.75 -11.02 1.87
CA PRO A 94 5.13 -11.97 2.78
C PRO A 94 4.15 -12.90 2.08
N GLY A 95 4.16 -14.18 2.46
CA GLY A 95 3.25 -15.18 1.92
C GLY A 95 1.78 -14.80 2.10
N SER A 96 1.41 -14.26 3.27
CA SER A 96 0.06 -13.74 3.55
C SER A 96 -0.31 -12.57 2.63
N MET A 97 0.62 -11.66 2.32
CA MET A 97 0.39 -10.55 1.38
C MET A 97 0.08 -11.08 -0.02
N LYS A 98 0.91 -12.00 -0.53
CA LYS A 98 0.69 -12.64 -1.83
C LYS A 98 -0.63 -13.40 -1.86
N ASN A 99 -0.95 -14.14 -0.79
CA ASN A 99 -2.19 -14.88 -0.65
C ASN A 99 -3.42 -13.97 -0.71
N GLY A 100 -3.42 -12.85 0.03
CA GLY A 100 -4.50 -11.87 -0.02
C GLY A 100 -4.66 -11.25 -1.42
N ILE A 101 -3.55 -10.94 -2.09
CA ILE A 101 -3.58 -10.48 -3.49
C ILE A 101 -4.17 -11.56 -4.41
N ASP A 102 -3.81 -12.82 -4.23
CA ASP A 102 -4.35 -13.93 -5.01
C ASP A 102 -5.87 -14.04 -4.86
N TRP A 103 -6.40 -13.90 -3.64
CA TRP A 103 -7.85 -13.82 -3.43
C TRP A 103 -8.50 -12.58 -4.04
N LEU A 104 -7.89 -11.40 -3.88
CA LEU A 104 -8.41 -10.15 -4.46
C LEU A 104 -8.50 -10.26 -5.99
N SER A 105 -7.52 -10.92 -6.63
CA SER A 105 -7.51 -11.14 -8.08
C SER A 105 -8.69 -11.96 -8.60
N ARG A 106 -9.37 -12.72 -7.73
CA ARG A 106 -10.55 -13.53 -8.09
C ARG A 106 -11.85 -12.75 -8.12
N ILE A 107 -11.88 -11.54 -7.55
CA ILE A 107 -13.11 -10.75 -7.40
C ILE A 107 -13.44 -9.96 -8.67
N SER A 108 -12.47 -9.23 -9.21
CA SER A 108 -12.67 -8.40 -10.38
C SER A 108 -11.36 -8.16 -11.13
N PRO A 109 -11.31 -8.39 -12.45
CA PRO A 109 -10.17 -7.96 -13.26
C PRO A 109 -10.11 -6.42 -13.24
N GLY A 110 -8.94 -5.86 -12.90
CA GLY A 110 -8.79 -4.41 -12.82
C GLY A 110 -9.33 -3.77 -11.54
N LEU A 111 -9.44 -4.51 -10.43
CA LEU A 111 -9.86 -3.96 -9.12
C LEU A 111 -9.13 -2.66 -8.72
N MET A 112 -7.86 -2.54 -9.13
CA MET A 112 -7.00 -1.40 -8.87
C MET A 112 -6.80 -0.50 -10.10
N ALA A 113 -7.63 -0.64 -11.15
CA ALA A 113 -7.46 0.03 -12.44
C ALA A 113 -7.15 1.52 -12.29
N LEU A 114 -5.98 1.91 -12.79
CA LEU A 114 -5.43 3.27 -12.84
C LEU A 114 -5.28 3.96 -11.48
N LYS A 115 -5.48 3.24 -10.36
CA LYS A 115 -5.31 3.79 -9.01
C LYS A 115 -3.81 3.98 -8.74
N PRO A 116 -3.35 5.22 -8.47
CA PRO A 116 -1.96 5.49 -8.13
C PRO A 116 -1.56 4.72 -6.88
N THR A 117 -0.46 3.98 -6.96
CA THR A 117 -0.02 3.11 -5.86
C THR A 117 1.44 3.38 -5.54
N LEU A 118 1.69 3.93 -4.35
CA LEU A 118 3.03 4.05 -3.76
C LEU A 118 3.39 2.74 -3.06
N ILE A 119 4.57 2.22 -3.36
CA ILE A 119 5.15 1.06 -2.65
C ILE A 119 6.30 1.55 -1.78
N ALA A 120 6.35 1.07 -0.55
CA ALA A 120 7.41 1.37 0.40
C ALA A 120 7.84 0.14 1.19
N GLY A 121 8.96 0.25 1.90
CA GLY A 121 9.48 -0.84 2.73
C GLY A 121 10.52 -0.35 3.73
N ALA A 122 10.48 -0.91 4.94
CA ALA A 122 11.48 -0.69 5.97
C ALA A 122 12.10 -2.00 6.44
N SER A 123 13.40 -1.98 6.68
CA SER A 123 14.15 -3.13 7.20
C SER A 123 15.31 -2.72 8.08
N ALA A 124 15.63 -3.57 9.07
CA ALA A 124 16.89 -3.48 9.80
C ALA A 124 18.10 -3.81 8.90
N ALA A 125 17.88 -4.57 7.82
CA ALA A 125 18.91 -4.82 6.82
C ALA A 125 19.13 -3.58 5.91
N PRO A 126 20.33 -3.41 5.32
CA PRO A 126 20.68 -2.20 4.57
C PRO A 126 19.80 -1.90 3.34
N TYR A 127 19.19 -2.93 2.74
CA TYR A 127 18.46 -2.79 1.48
C TYR A 127 16.98 -2.43 1.62
N GLY A 128 16.47 -2.19 2.84
CA GLY A 128 15.15 -1.59 3.03
C GLY A 128 13.99 -2.28 2.31
N ALA A 129 14.00 -3.62 2.25
CA ALA A 129 12.99 -4.46 1.58
C ALA A 129 12.87 -4.26 0.05
N TRP A 130 13.92 -3.73 -0.59
CA TRP A 130 13.91 -3.41 -2.02
C TRP A 130 13.48 -4.56 -2.93
N ARG A 131 13.87 -5.82 -2.64
CA ARG A 131 13.52 -6.95 -3.51
C ARG A 131 12.04 -7.29 -3.38
N ALA A 132 11.51 -7.28 -2.16
CA ALA A 132 10.08 -7.46 -1.93
C ALA A 132 9.24 -6.36 -2.58
N MET A 133 9.66 -5.10 -2.46
CA MET A 133 8.97 -3.97 -3.12
C MET A 133 8.90 -4.14 -4.64
N ARG A 134 9.99 -4.61 -5.26
CA ARG A 134 10.01 -4.92 -6.70
C ARG A 134 9.17 -6.14 -7.05
N ALA A 135 9.16 -7.16 -6.20
CA ALA A 135 8.36 -8.37 -6.41
C ALA A 135 6.85 -8.12 -6.21
N LEU A 136 6.47 -7.12 -5.42
CA LEU A 136 5.07 -6.73 -5.21
C LEU A 136 4.44 -6.12 -6.48
N ARG A 137 5.23 -5.34 -7.22
CA ARG A 137 4.77 -4.55 -8.37
C ARG A 137 3.96 -5.35 -9.39
N PRO A 138 4.45 -6.47 -9.96
CA PRO A 138 3.73 -7.17 -11.02
C PRO A 138 2.37 -7.70 -10.55
N ALA A 139 2.27 -8.09 -9.27
CA ALA A 139 1.02 -8.59 -8.70
C ALA A 139 -0.05 -7.48 -8.58
N LEU A 140 0.36 -6.26 -8.20
CA LEU A 140 -0.54 -5.10 -8.16
C LEU A 140 -0.88 -4.58 -9.56
N GLU A 141 0.10 -4.55 -10.47
CA GLU A 141 -0.06 -4.12 -11.86
C GLU A 141 -0.99 -5.07 -12.64
N LEU A 142 -0.95 -6.38 -12.37
CA LEU A 142 -1.91 -7.36 -12.90
C LEU A 142 -3.36 -6.99 -12.54
N MET A 143 -3.58 -6.43 -11.34
CA MET A 143 -4.89 -5.95 -10.90
C MET A 143 -5.21 -4.52 -11.40
N GLY A 144 -4.36 -3.95 -12.25
CA GLY A 144 -4.54 -2.65 -12.89
C GLY A 144 -3.98 -1.46 -12.12
N ALA A 145 -3.24 -1.68 -11.02
CA ALA A 145 -2.65 -0.60 -10.24
C ALA A 145 -1.67 0.24 -11.08
N LEU A 146 -1.74 1.56 -10.97
CA LEU A 146 -0.72 2.47 -11.51
C LEU A 146 0.40 2.62 -10.48
N THR A 147 1.34 1.69 -10.48
CA THR A 147 2.49 1.69 -9.56
C THR A 147 3.45 2.84 -9.87
N LEU A 148 3.65 3.75 -8.90
CA LEU A 148 4.47 4.93 -9.10
C LEU A 148 5.94 4.57 -9.28
N PRO A 149 6.68 5.19 -10.22
CA PRO A 149 8.07 4.82 -10.52
C PRO A 149 9.01 4.98 -9.32
N TYR A 150 8.70 5.92 -8.43
CA TYR A 150 9.40 6.15 -7.18
C TYR A 150 8.83 5.27 -6.06
N MET A 151 9.72 4.66 -5.29
CA MET A 151 9.39 3.86 -4.11
C MET A 151 10.22 4.35 -2.92
N ILE A 152 9.70 4.19 -1.69
CA ILE A 152 10.41 4.60 -0.47
C ILE A 152 11.00 3.34 0.20
N SER A 153 12.33 3.22 0.18
CA SER A 153 13.04 2.10 0.81
C SER A 153 13.92 2.63 1.94
N VAL A 154 13.71 2.12 3.16
CA VAL A 154 14.40 2.58 4.37
C VAL A 154 15.11 1.39 5.02
N GLY A 155 16.43 1.30 4.81
CA GLY A 155 17.27 0.25 5.35
C GLY A 155 18.07 0.68 6.58
N GLY A 156 18.53 -0.28 7.36
CA GLY A 156 19.40 -0.06 8.51
C GLY A 156 18.71 0.56 9.72
N VAL A 157 17.39 0.41 9.85
CA VAL A 157 16.60 1.07 10.91
C VAL A 157 16.10 0.08 11.97
N ARG A 158 15.98 0.55 13.21
CA ARG A 158 15.54 -0.23 14.38
C ARG A 158 14.20 0.25 14.94
N GLY A 159 13.73 1.42 14.53
CA GLY A 159 12.44 1.95 14.96
C GLY A 159 12.05 3.22 14.21
N GLU A 160 10.96 3.84 14.67
CA GLU A 160 10.40 5.04 14.06
C GLU A 160 11.37 6.23 14.08
N ALA A 161 12.14 6.41 15.16
CA ALA A 161 13.11 7.50 15.26
C ALA A 161 14.15 7.46 14.13
N ASP A 162 14.69 6.27 13.82
CA ASP A 162 15.64 6.09 12.72
C ASP A 162 14.98 6.35 11.36
N ILE A 163 13.70 5.97 11.20
CA ILE A 163 12.93 6.23 9.97
C ILE A 163 12.75 7.75 9.80
N ARG A 164 12.35 8.47 10.84
CA ARG A 164 12.22 9.94 10.80
C ARG A 164 13.56 10.61 10.53
N ALA A 165 14.65 10.12 11.11
CA ALA A 165 15.99 10.61 10.80
C ALA A 165 16.33 10.41 9.31
N ARG A 166 15.95 9.27 8.71
CA ARG A 166 16.11 9.05 7.26
C ARG A 166 15.25 10.00 6.43
N PHE A 167 14.06 10.38 6.89
CA PHE A 167 13.21 11.36 6.21
C PHE A 167 13.75 12.80 6.31
N ALA A 168 14.55 13.09 7.33
CA ALA A 168 15.24 14.37 7.51
C ALA A 168 16.61 14.44 6.80
N ASP A 169 17.21 13.31 6.47
CA ASP A 169 18.48 13.21 5.75
C ASP A 169 18.38 13.84 4.34
N PRO A 170 19.15 14.90 4.01
CA PRO A 170 19.04 15.61 2.74
C PRO A 170 19.20 14.73 1.49
N GLU A 171 20.05 13.69 1.57
CA GLU A 171 20.29 12.79 0.43
C GLU A 171 19.06 11.90 0.16
N ALA A 172 18.43 11.38 1.22
CA ALA A 172 17.22 10.58 1.11
C ALA A 172 15.97 11.44 0.82
N ARG A 173 15.93 12.66 1.36
CA ARG A 173 14.78 13.58 1.29
C ARG A 173 14.31 13.81 -0.14
N ALA A 174 15.22 14.05 -1.08
CA ALA A 174 14.85 14.33 -2.48
C ALA A 174 14.08 13.16 -3.13
N LYS A 175 14.48 11.91 -2.86
CA LYS A 175 13.79 10.72 -3.39
C LYS A 175 12.43 10.50 -2.72
N ILE A 176 12.35 10.75 -1.42
CA ILE A 176 11.10 10.68 -0.65
C ILE A 176 10.11 11.73 -1.16
N ASP A 177 10.55 12.98 -1.31
CA ASP A 177 9.72 14.07 -1.82
C ASP A 177 9.23 13.78 -3.24
N ALA A 178 10.07 13.23 -4.12
CA ALA A 178 9.65 12.82 -5.45
C ALA A 178 8.55 11.74 -5.41
N ALA A 179 8.68 10.75 -4.52
CA ALA A 179 7.67 9.71 -4.34
C ALA A 179 6.33 10.25 -3.82
N LEU A 180 6.38 11.11 -2.80
CA LEU A 180 5.18 11.72 -2.22
C LEU A 180 4.54 12.72 -3.19
N ALA A 181 5.33 13.52 -3.90
CA ALA A 181 4.85 14.44 -4.92
C ALA A 181 4.17 13.69 -6.07
N ALA A 182 4.74 12.58 -6.54
CA ALA A 182 4.12 11.73 -7.56
C ALA A 182 2.77 11.17 -7.09
N LEU A 183 2.68 10.69 -5.84
CA LEU A 183 1.42 10.21 -5.27
C LEU A 183 0.38 11.33 -5.19
N ARG A 184 0.75 12.49 -4.64
CA ARG A 184 -0.13 13.68 -4.54
C ARG A 184 -0.63 14.11 -5.91
N HIS A 185 0.26 14.20 -6.90
CA HIS A 185 -0.09 14.62 -8.24
C HIS A 185 -1.08 13.64 -8.89
N GLN A 186 -0.72 12.35 -8.91
CA GLN A 186 -1.55 11.34 -9.55
C GLN A 186 -2.90 11.15 -8.83
N ALA A 187 -2.94 11.21 -7.50
CA ALA A 187 -4.18 11.12 -6.75
C ALA A 187 -5.13 12.30 -7.05
N ARG A 188 -4.59 13.51 -7.28
CA ARG A 188 -5.39 14.68 -7.69
C ARG A 188 -5.99 14.50 -9.08
N LEU A 189 -5.26 13.88 -10.01
CA LEU A 189 -5.76 13.56 -11.35
C LEU A 189 -6.81 12.45 -11.33
N ALA A 190 -6.65 11.46 -10.46
CA ALA A 190 -7.57 10.34 -10.29
C ALA A 190 -8.83 10.69 -9.47
N ARG A 191 -8.97 11.94 -8.99
CA ARG A 191 -10.14 12.38 -8.23
C ARG A 191 -11.43 12.16 -9.04
N PRO A 192 -12.48 11.58 -8.44
CA PRO A 192 -13.80 11.55 -9.06
C PRO A 192 -14.23 12.97 -9.40
N GLN A 193 -14.65 13.20 -10.66
CA GLN A 193 -15.24 14.48 -11.05
C GLN A 193 -16.64 14.58 -10.42
N PRO A 194 -17.03 15.74 -9.87
CA PRO A 194 -18.38 15.89 -9.34
C PRO A 194 -19.40 15.77 -10.49
N GLY A 195 -20.16 14.67 -10.52
CA GLY A 195 -21.30 14.49 -11.44
C GLY A 195 -21.14 13.50 -12.59
N GLY A 196 -20.25 12.51 -12.48
CA GLY A 196 -20.18 11.36 -13.41
C GLY A 196 -20.90 10.12 -12.89
#